data_AF-A0AAV2AAW3-F1
#
_entry.id   AF-A0AAV2AAW3-F1
#
_cell.length_a   1.000
_cell.length_b   1.000
_cell.length_c   1.000
_cell.angle_alpha   90.00
_cell.angle_beta   90.00
_cell.angle_gamma   90.00
#
_symmetry.space_group_name_H-M   'P 1'
#
loop_
_entity.id
_entity.type
_entity.pdbx_description
1 polymer ?
#
loop_
_entity_poly.entity_id
_entity_poly.type
_entity_poly.pdbx_seq_one_letter_code
_entity_poly.pdbx_strand_id
1 'polypeptide(L)'
;MTIEQYLRKLSGLDKEVLLVDHNYVKAWNAHPDSNRTKPARLLFMKGLQRYPLLSDTSNVDEDVDIEIYDEPLVSPFDNPKIKALANECEKSLKNNNLFKDREQDDEIDLSSLPPSQRKLYQQVLNVLREDELSKLCYSGSANEPLKRRLSLDKAARQIRQIFGLIFWDMKEISWIHRTILNHCDISTVASYVDVLQTLKAKIPTLIERVLQSYAGAPVGDAIIQLMKKPWDPIQPVLNQNKPVSYFNFTFQSFC
;
A
#
# COMPACT_ATOMS: atom_id res chain seq x y z
N MET A 1 -9.46 -18.13 -4.27
CA MET A 1 -8.26 -17.76 -5.04
C MET A 1 -7.08 -17.61 -4.10
N THR A 2 -5.98 -18.35 -4.31
CA THR A 2 -4.75 -18.15 -3.52
C THR A 2 -4.08 -16.84 -3.93
N ILE A 3 -3.29 -16.23 -3.04
CA ILE A 3 -2.59 -14.96 -3.34
C ILE A 3 -1.66 -15.10 -4.54
N GLU A 4 -1.05 -16.27 -4.73
CA GLU A 4 -0.24 -16.55 -5.91
C GLU A 4 -1.05 -16.53 -7.21
N GLN A 5 -2.27 -17.09 -7.22
CA GLN A 5 -3.17 -17.02 -8.37
C GLN A 5 -3.60 -15.57 -8.65
N TYR A 6 -3.91 -14.81 -7.59
CA TYR A 6 -4.26 -13.40 -7.72
C TYR A 6 -3.10 -12.56 -8.30
N LEU A 7 -1.87 -12.78 -7.83
CA LEU A 7 -0.69 -12.10 -8.34
C LEU A 7 -0.31 -12.54 -9.77
N ARG A 8 -0.49 -13.82 -10.11
CA ARG A 8 -0.30 -14.34 -11.48
C ARG A 8 -1.31 -13.73 -12.45
N LYS A 9 -2.57 -13.63 -12.05
CA LYS A 9 -3.61 -12.96 -12.83
C LYS A 9 -3.31 -11.46 -13.02
N LEU A 10 -2.91 -10.76 -11.95
CA LEU A 10 -2.50 -9.34 -12.04
C LEU A 10 -1.25 -9.11 -12.91
N SER A 11 -0.29 -10.03 -12.90
CA SER A 11 0.93 -9.93 -13.69
C SER A 11 0.76 -10.36 -15.15
N GLY A 12 -0.46 -10.77 -15.55
CA GLY A 12 -0.72 -11.34 -16.88
C GLY A 12 0.00 -12.67 -17.11
N LEU A 13 0.45 -13.33 -16.04
CA LEU A 13 1.08 -14.65 -16.05
C LEU A 13 0.08 -15.78 -15.92
N ASP A 14 -1.22 -15.47 -15.80
CA ASP A 14 -2.30 -16.41 -16.10
C ASP A 14 -2.27 -16.70 -17.60
N LYS A 15 -1.29 -17.50 -18.00
CA LYS A 15 -1.46 -18.35 -19.16
C LYS A 15 -2.55 -19.32 -18.74
N GLU A 16 -3.72 -19.21 -19.34
CA GLU A 16 -4.47 -20.42 -19.62
C GLU A 16 -3.44 -21.41 -20.13
N VAL A 17 -3.21 -22.48 -19.37
CA VAL A 17 -2.50 -23.62 -19.92
C VAL A 17 -3.47 -24.14 -20.96
N LEU A 18 -3.39 -23.59 -22.17
CA LEU A 18 -4.01 -24.16 -23.35
C LEU A 18 -3.42 -25.55 -23.43
N LEU A 19 -4.17 -26.53 -22.92
CA LEU A 19 -3.87 -27.97 -22.85
C LEU A 19 -3.86 -28.59 -24.25
N VAL A 20 -3.45 -27.82 -25.26
CA VAL A 20 -3.31 -28.26 -26.63
C VAL A 20 -1.83 -28.13 -26.98
N ASP A 21 -1.08 -29.16 -26.57
CA ASP A 21 0.31 -29.38 -26.97
C ASP A 21 0.38 -29.64 -28.48
N HIS A 22 0.31 -28.58 -29.28
CA HIS A 22 0.65 -28.67 -30.70
C HIS A 22 2.17 -28.84 -30.83
N ASN A 23 2.61 -29.71 -31.75
CA ASN A 23 4.03 -29.99 -31.98
C ASN A 23 4.88 -28.77 -32.34
N TYR A 24 4.26 -27.63 -32.70
CA TYR A 24 4.93 -26.35 -32.97
C TYR A 24 5.25 -25.52 -31.71
N VAL A 25 4.73 -25.90 -30.53
CA VAL A 25 5.01 -25.23 -29.24
C VAL A 25 6.27 -25.80 -28.58
N LYS A 26 6.71 -26.99 -29.00
CA LYS A 26 7.94 -27.62 -28.49
C LYS A 26 9.16 -26.83 -29.00
N ALA A 27 10.11 -26.59 -28.10
CA ALA A 27 11.35 -25.93 -28.45
C ALA A 27 12.08 -26.70 -29.58
N TRP A 28 12.72 -25.99 -30.52
CA TRP A 28 13.30 -26.55 -31.76
C TRP A 28 14.23 -27.76 -31.53
N ASN A 29 14.89 -27.79 -30.38
CA ASN A 29 15.77 -28.84 -29.87
C ASN A 29 15.05 -30.13 -29.42
N ALA A 30 13.71 -30.16 -29.36
CA ALA A 30 12.93 -31.35 -29.02
C ALA A 30 12.69 -32.30 -30.21
N HIS A 31 13.03 -31.90 -31.43
CA HIS A 31 12.92 -32.75 -32.61
C HIS A 31 14.20 -33.59 -32.81
N PRO A 32 14.09 -34.93 -32.99
CA PRO A 32 15.24 -35.83 -33.09
C PRO A 32 16.13 -35.54 -34.32
N ASP A 33 15.57 -34.98 -35.40
CA ASP A 33 16.30 -34.63 -36.63
C ASP A 33 16.84 -33.18 -36.66
N SER A 34 16.63 -32.41 -35.58
CA SER A 34 16.90 -30.97 -35.51
C SER A 34 18.38 -30.58 -35.57
N ASN A 35 19.28 -31.53 -35.33
CA ASN A 35 20.72 -31.26 -35.21
C ASN A 35 21.41 -30.88 -36.53
N ARG A 36 20.81 -31.10 -37.70
CA ARG A 36 21.45 -30.83 -39.02
C ARG A 36 20.88 -29.64 -39.78
N THR A 37 19.77 -29.05 -39.35
CA THR A 37 19.15 -27.90 -40.00
C THR A 37 18.88 -26.80 -38.99
N LYS A 38 19.75 -25.80 -38.97
CA LYS A 38 19.48 -24.55 -38.24
C LYS A 38 18.40 -23.77 -39.00
N PRO A 39 17.45 -23.12 -38.31
CA PRO A 39 16.45 -22.27 -38.98
C PRO A 39 17.15 -21.18 -39.79
N ALA A 40 16.70 -20.96 -41.03
CA ALA A 40 17.30 -20.01 -41.95
C ALA A 40 17.33 -18.60 -41.35
N ARG A 41 18.53 -18.02 -41.20
CA ARG A 41 18.70 -16.65 -40.71
C ARG A 41 18.49 -15.66 -41.85
N LEU A 42 17.32 -15.04 -41.90
CA LEU A 42 16.98 -13.98 -42.85
C LEU A 42 17.63 -12.65 -42.42
N LEU A 43 18.94 -12.54 -42.55
CA LEU A 43 19.72 -11.38 -42.07
C LEU A 43 19.43 -10.07 -42.84
N PHE A 44 18.76 -10.13 -44.00
CA PHE A 44 18.49 -8.96 -44.84
C PHE A 44 17.01 -8.73 -45.15
N MET A 45 16.08 -9.52 -44.60
CA MET A 45 14.64 -9.28 -44.82
C MET A 45 14.06 -8.56 -43.61
N LYS A 46 13.96 -7.24 -43.68
CA LYS A 46 13.14 -6.44 -42.76
C LYS A 46 11.68 -6.52 -43.23
N GLY A 47 10.76 -6.87 -42.34
CA GLY A 47 9.31 -6.75 -42.59
C GLY A 47 8.52 -8.04 -42.80
N LEU A 48 9.10 -9.23 -42.64
CA LEU A 48 8.31 -10.47 -42.61
C LEU A 48 7.58 -10.61 -41.28
N GLN A 49 6.26 -10.41 -41.29
CA GLN A 49 5.37 -10.73 -40.18
C GLN A 49 5.50 -12.24 -39.86
N ARG A 50 5.91 -12.55 -38.62
CA ARG A 50 6.14 -13.93 -38.16
C ARG A 50 4.90 -14.61 -37.58
N TYR A 51 3.76 -13.92 -37.60
CA TYR A 51 2.49 -14.43 -37.11
C TYR A 51 1.42 -14.15 -38.16
N PRO A 52 0.56 -15.12 -38.50
CA PRO A 52 -0.64 -14.80 -39.25
C PRO A 52 -1.47 -13.84 -38.38
N LEU A 53 -1.85 -12.69 -38.93
CA LEU A 53 -3.02 -11.98 -38.44
C LEU A 53 -4.19 -12.96 -38.60
N LEU A 54 -4.89 -13.24 -37.50
CA LEU A 54 -6.16 -13.95 -37.50
C LEU A 54 -7.21 -13.07 -38.17
N SER A 55 -7.15 -12.97 -39.49
CA SER A 55 -8.15 -12.32 -40.31
C SER A 55 -7.99 -12.86 -41.72
N ASP A 56 -8.59 -14.02 -41.96
CA ASP A 56 -9.12 -14.50 -43.25
C ASP A 56 -9.29 -16.02 -43.23
N THR A 57 -10.20 -16.50 -42.38
CA THR A 57 -10.92 -17.74 -42.66
C THR A 57 -12.39 -17.42 -42.57
N SER A 58 -12.99 -17.15 -43.73
CA SER A 58 -14.42 -17.07 -43.94
C SER A 58 -15.07 -18.40 -43.53
N ASN A 59 -15.60 -18.47 -42.32
CA ASN A 59 -16.72 -19.34 -41.96
C ASN A 59 -17.69 -18.46 -41.19
N VAL A 60 -18.83 -18.18 -41.83
CA VAL A 60 -19.98 -17.52 -41.23
C VAL A 60 -20.66 -18.56 -40.35
N ASP A 61 -20.16 -18.74 -39.14
CA ASP A 61 -20.97 -19.15 -38.01
C ASP A 61 -21.11 -17.90 -37.14
N GLU A 62 -22.34 -17.54 -36.81
CA GLU A 62 -22.67 -16.37 -36.01
C GLU A 62 -21.79 -16.32 -34.76
N ASP A 63 -20.90 -15.33 -34.67
CA ASP A 63 -20.12 -15.06 -33.48
C ASP A 63 -21.10 -14.78 -32.34
N VAL A 64 -21.40 -15.80 -31.54
CA VAL A 64 -22.09 -15.63 -30.26
C VAL A 64 -21.15 -14.77 -29.44
N ASP A 65 -21.52 -13.50 -29.24
CA ASP A 65 -20.86 -12.60 -28.31
C ASP A 65 -21.13 -13.14 -26.89
N ILE A 66 -20.30 -14.10 -26.48
CA ILE A 66 -20.29 -14.61 -25.13
C ILE A 66 -19.73 -13.47 -24.29
N GLU A 67 -20.61 -12.72 -23.62
CA GLU A 67 -20.21 -11.86 -22.52
C GLU A 67 -19.54 -12.75 -21.46
N ILE A 68 -18.22 -12.87 -21.54
CA ILE A 68 -17.42 -13.55 -20.52
C ILE A 68 -17.56 -12.68 -19.27
N TYR A 69 -18.46 -13.08 -18.38
CA TYR A 69 -18.53 -12.53 -17.04
C TYR A 69 -17.28 -13.00 -16.30
N ASP A 70 -16.20 -12.23 -16.43
CA ASP A 70 -15.04 -12.38 -15.56
C ASP A 70 -15.51 -12.10 -14.13
N GLU A 71 -15.66 -13.16 -13.34
CA GLU A 71 -16.00 -13.02 -11.92
C GLU A 71 -15.04 -12.02 -11.28
N PRO A 72 -15.55 -10.93 -10.65
CA PRO A 72 -14.69 -9.87 -10.16
C PRO A 72 -13.70 -10.44 -9.15
N LEU A 73 -12.41 -10.20 -9.41
CA LEU A 73 -11.33 -10.70 -8.58
C LEU A 73 -11.47 -10.16 -7.17
N VAL A 74 -11.89 -11.02 -6.24
CA VAL A 74 -11.89 -10.69 -4.82
C VAL A 74 -10.44 -10.53 -4.39
N SER A 75 -10.06 -9.30 -4.08
CA SER A 75 -8.71 -9.00 -3.63
C SER A 75 -8.43 -9.74 -2.32
N PRO A 76 -7.26 -10.40 -2.19
CA PRO A 76 -6.85 -11.01 -0.92
C PRO A 76 -6.65 -9.98 0.20
N PHE A 77 -6.57 -8.69 -0.15
CA PHE A 77 -6.42 -7.58 0.79
C PHE A 77 -7.76 -7.07 1.33
N ASP A 78 -8.90 -7.40 0.72
CA ASP A 78 -10.24 -6.95 1.13
C ASP A 78 -10.83 -7.77 2.30
N ASN A 79 -9.97 -8.37 3.12
CA ASN A 79 -10.36 -9.15 4.28
C ASN A 79 -10.89 -8.24 5.41
N PRO A 80 -12.03 -8.57 6.06
CA PRO A 80 -12.57 -7.79 7.17
C PRO A 80 -11.59 -7.62 8.35
N LYS A 81 -10.68 -8.59 8.56
CA LYS A 81 -9.62 -8.48 9.58
C LYS A 81 -8.63 -7.35 9.27
N ILE A 82 -8.27 -7.19 7.99
CA ILE A 82 -7.34 -6.13 7.54
C ILE A 82 -8.03 -4.77 7.65
N LYS A 83 -9.31 -4.69 7.30
CA LYS A 83 -10.12 -3.47 7.48
C LYS A 83 -10.24 -3.09 8.96
N ALA A 84 -10.40 -4.07 9.85
CA ALA A 84 -10.45 -3.82 11.30
C ALA A 84 -9.13 -3.27 11.84
N LEU A 85 -7.98 -3.77 11.36
CA LEU A 85 -6.65 -3.25 11.72
C LEU A 85 -6.49 -1.78 11.28
N ALA A 86 -6.96 -1.43 10.09
CA ALA A 86 -6.90 -0.05 9.60
C ALA A 86 -7.70 0.96 10.46
N ASN A 87 -8.71 0.48 11.20
CA ASN A 87 -9.54 1.30 12.08
C ASN A 87 -9.14 1.17 13.57
N GLU A 88 -8.13 0.35 13.91
CA GLU A 88 -7.78 0.04 15.30
C GLU A 88 -7.27 1.28 16.06
N CYS A 89 -6.49 2.14 15.39
CA CYS A 89 -5.97 3.36 15.99
C CYS A 89 -7.11 4.31 16.41
N GLU A 90 -7.99 4.65 15.46
CA GLU A 90 -9.14 5.52 15.72
C GLU A 90 -10.09 4.91 16.77
N LYS A 91 -10.35 3.60 16.69
CA LYS A 91 -11.18 2.90 17.68
C LYS A 91 -10.57 2.95 19.08
N SER A 92 -9.25 2.80 19.18
CA SER A 92 -8.54 2.85 20.46
C SER A 92 -8.53 4.26 21.06
N LEU A 93 -8.44 5.30 20.22
CA LEU A 93 -8.59 6.69 20.66
C LEU A 93 -10.02 6.99 21.12
N LYS A 94 -11.05 6.58 20.37
CA LYS A 94 -12.47 6.75 20.75
C LYS A 94 -12.82 6.07 22.08
N ASN A 95 -12.18 4.94 22.38
CA ASN A 95 -12.40 4.19 23.62
C ASN A 95 -11.58 4.69 24.81
N ASN A 96 -10.65 5.62 24.58
CA ASN A 96 -9.79 6.16 25.63
C ASN A 96 -10.42 7.43 26.21
N ASN A 97 -10.75 7.41 27.50
CA ASN A 97 -11.39 8.53 28.20
C ASN A 97 -10.61 9.85 28.08
N LEU A 98 -9.29 9.79 27.89
CA LEU A 98 -8.45 10.99 27.67
C LEU A 98 -8.78 11.71 26.36
N PHE A 99 -9.38 11.04 25.38
CA PHE A 99 -9.76 11.61 24.08
C PHE A 99 -11.28 11.68 23.89
N LYS A 100 -12.04 10.84 24.61
CA LYS A 100 -13.49 10.70 24.48
C LYS A 100 -14.28 11.89 25.03
N ASP A 101 -13.86 12.44 26.17
CA ASP A 101 -14.63 13.45 26.92
C ASP A 101 -14.11 14.88 26.65
N ARG A 102 -13.40 15.10 25.54
CA ARG A 102 -12.99 16.45 25.16
C ARG A 102 -14.17 17.16 24.53
N GLU A 103 -14.83 18.02 25.31
CA GLU A 103 -15.78 18.99 24.79
C GLU A 103 -15.08 19.81 23.70
N GLN A 104 -15.72 19.93 22.54
CA GLN A 104 -15.15 20.37 21.27
C GLN A 104 -14.89 21.90 21.21
N ASP A 105 -14.70 22.54 22.37
CA ASP A 105 -15.02 23.96 22.54
C ASP A 105 -13.79 24.88 22.61
N ASP A 106 -12.58 24.35 22.74
CA ASP A 106 -11.36 25.17 22.72
C ASP A 106 -10.76 25.24 21.30
N GLU A 107 -11.50 25.88 20.38
CA GLU A 107 -10.93 26.32 19.10
C GLU A 107 -9.70 27.18 19.39
N ILE A 108 -8.54 26.75 18.92
CA ILE A 108 -7.30 27.49 19.15
C ILE A 108 -7.48 28.89 18.59
N ASP A 109 -7.24 29.91 19.41
CA ASP A 109 -7.20 31.28 18.92
C ASP A 109 -5.99 31.46 17.99
N LEU A 110 -6.22 31.20 16.70
CA LEU A 110 -5.20 31.33 15.67
C LEU A 110 -4.68 32.77 15.60
N SER A 111 -5.46 33.77 16.03
CA SER A 111 -5.11 35.19 15.97
C SER A 111 -3.93 35.53 16.89
N SER A 112 -3.85 34.88 18.05
CA SER A 112 -2.78 35.03 19.05
C SER A 112 -1.44 34.38 18.65
N LEU A 113 -1.46 33.48 17.67
CA LEU A 113 -0.28 32.71 17.26
C LEU A 113 0.62 33.48 16.29
N PRO A 114 1.95 33.30 16.37
CA PRO A 114 2.88 33.88 15.41
C PRO A 114 2.61 33.35 14.00
N PRO A 115 2.84 34.16 12.95
CA PRO A 115 2.43 33.85 11.59
C PRO A 115 3.12 32.59 11.03
N SER A 116 4.33 32.28 11.49
CA SER A 116 5.05 31.05 11.15
C SER A 116 4.33 29.81 11.69
N GLN A 117 3.96 29.79 12.97
CA GLN A 117 3.23 28.71 13.62
C GLN A 117 1.83 28.53 13.04
N ARG A 118 1.13 29.63 12.77
CA ARG A 118 -0.19 29.59 12.12
C ARG A 118 -0.11 28.91 10.75
N LYS A 119 0.84 29.33 9.90
CA LYS A 119 1.04 28.75 8.57
C LYS A 119 1.40 27.27 8.65
N LEU A 120 2.31 26.92 9.56
CA LEU A 120 2.77 25.56 9.77
C LEU A 120 1.63 24.64 10.24
N TYR A 121 0.84 25.09 11.21
CA TYR A 121 -0.35 24.37 11.68
C TYR A 121 -1.38 24.16 10.56
N GLN A 122 -1.70 25.20 9.79
CA GLN A 122 -2.61 25.10 8.65
C GLN A 122 -2.12 24.12 7.58
N GLN A 123 -0.82 24.13 7.27
CA GLN A 123 -0.24 23.20 6.30
C GLN A 123 -0.36 21.74 6.77
N VAL A 124 -0.04 21.46 8.03
CA VAL A 124 -0.16 20.10 8.59
C VAL A 124 -1.62 19.67 8.64
N LEU A 125 -2.52 20.51 9.12
CA LEU A 125 -3.95 20.21 9.15
C LEU A 125 -4.53 19.90 7.77
N ASN A 126 -4.16 20.68 6.74
CA ASN A 126 -4.66 20.44 5.39
C ASN A 126 -4.23 19.06 4.87
N VAL A 127 -3.01 18.63 5.16
CA VAL A 127 -2.54 17.27 4.81
C VAL A 127 -3.34 16.20 5.56
N LEU A 128 -3.62 16.40 6.84
CA LEU A 128 -4.39 15.44 7.64
C LEU A 128 -5.85 15.33 7.13
N ARG A 129 -6.50 16.46 6.85
CA ARG A 129 -7.85 16.48 6.27
C ARG A 129 -7.90 15.85 4.89
N GLU A 130 -6.88 16.05 4.05
CA GLU A 130 -6.79 15.38 2.75
C GLU A 130 -6.71 13.85 2.91
N ASP A 131 -5.95 13.37 3.90
CA ASP A 131 -5.88 11.93 4.23
C ASP A 131 -7.21 11.38 4.76
N GLU A 132 -7.90 12.10 5.63
CA GLU A 132 -9.23 11.73 6.13
C GLU A 132 -10.26 11.61 5.01
N LEU A 133 -10.34 12.64 4.16
CA LEU A 133 -11.24 12.64 3.01
C LEU A 133 -10.90 11.48 2.07
N SER A 134 -9.61 11.21 1.86
CA SER A 134 -9.17 10.07 1.05
C SER A 134 -9.64 8.74 1.66
N LYS A 135 -9.49 8.55 2.99
CA LYS A 135 -9.95 7.35 3.71
C LYS A 135 -11.47 7.16 3.58
N LEU A 136 -12.24 8.24 3.66
CA LEU A 136 -13.69 8.23 3.44
C LEU A 136 -14.05 7.86 1.99
N CYS A 137 -13.36 8.43 1.01
CA CYS A 137 -13.57 8.12 -0.41
C CYS A 137 -13.26 6.65 -0.77
N TYR A 138 -12.27 6.04 -0.11
CA TYR A 138 -11.92 4.64 -0.36
C TYR A 138 -12.82 3.64 0.37
N SER A 139 -13.64 4.09 1.32
CA SER A 139 -14.57 3.24 2.06
C SER A 139 -15.49 2.48 1.10
N GLY A 140 -15.50 1.15 1.20
CA GLY A 140 -16.31 0.30 0.32
C GLY A 140 -15.78 0.08 -1.10
N SER A 141 -14.64 0.67 -1.45
CA SER A 141 -13.99 0.41 -2.74
C SER A 141 -13.17 -0.90 -2.72
N ALA A 142 -12.95 -1.50 -3.90
CA ALA A 142 -12.03 -2.63 -4.02
C ALA A 142 -10.59 -2.22 -3.64
N ASN A 143 -9.85 -3.12 -2.99
CA ASN A 143 -8.51 -2.88 -2.47
C ASN A 143 -8.43 -1.69 -1.47
N GLU A 144 -9.49 -1.46 -0.71
CA GLU A 144 -9.60 -0.33 0.22
C GLU A 144 -8.38 -0.19 1.15
N PRO A 145 -7.89 -1.25 1.82
CA PRO A 145 -6.75 -1.12 2.73
C PRO A 145 -5.46 -0.67 2.04
N LEU A 146 -5.23 -1.07 0.78
CA LEU A 146 -4.07 -0.66 0.01
C LEU A 146 -4.16 0.82 -0.38
N LYS A 147 -5.33 1.27 -0.85
CA LYS A 147 -5.55 2.69 -1.20
C LYS A 147 -5.39 3.59 0.03
N ARG A 148 -5.94 3.18 1.17
CA ARG A 148 -5.73 3.88 2.45
C ARG A 148 -4.25 3.92 2.85
N ARG A 149 -3.52 2.82 2.68
CA ARG A 149 -2.07 2.78 2.96
C ARG A 149 -1.28 3.73 2.05
N LEU A 150 -1.60 3.79 0.75
CA LEU A 150 -0.96 4.71 -0.20
C LEU A 150 -1.24 6.19 0.13
N SER A 151 -2.48 6.52 0.51
CA SER A 151 -2.84 7.86 0.99
C SER A 151 -2.02 8.25 2.22
N LEU A 152 -1.95 7.35 3.20
CA LEU A 152 -1.19 7.55 4.42
C LEU A 152 0.29 7.79 4.11
N ASP A 153 0.89 7.00 3.21
CA ASP A 153 2.27 7.19 2.78
C ASP A 153 2.50 8.53 2.05
N LYS A 154 1.51 9.02 1.28
CA LYS A 154 1.52 10.36 0.66
C LYS A 154 1.46 11.46 1.74
N ALA A 155 0.56 11.36 2.70
CA ALA A 155 0.41 12.31 3.80
C ALA A 155 1.69 12.37 4.66
N ALA A 156 2.26 11.21 4.99
CA ALA A 156 3.53 11.13 5.70
C ALA A 156 4.68 11.78 4.91
N ARG A 157 4.73 11.60 3.58
CA ARG A 157 5.73 12.27 2.75
C ARG A 157 5.56 13.80 2.77
N GLN A 158 4.34 14.30 2.68
CA GLN A 158 4.05 15.74 2.72
C GLN A 158 4.41 16.34 4.09
N ILE A 159 4.01 15.70 5.20
CA ILE A 159 4.35 16.17 6.55
C ILE A 159 5.87 16.14 6.77
N ARG A 160 6.57 15.11 6.27
CA ARG A 160 8.05 15.07 6.29
C ARG A 160 8.65 16.26 5.54
N GLN A 161 8.09 16.65 4.40
CA GLN A 161 8.55 17.80 3.63
C GLN A 161 8.30 19.11 4.38
N ILE A 162 7.11 19.27 4.98
CA ILE A 162 6.76 20.44 5.81
C ILE A 162 7.75 20.57 6.99
N PHE A 163 8.03 19.47 7.70
CA PHE A 163 9.02 19.45 8.78
C PHE A 163 10.45 19.70 8.28
N GLY A 164 10.77 19.27 7.06
CA GLY A 164 12.03 19.60 6.39
C GLY A 164 12.19 21.09 6.11
N LEU A 165 11.12 21.80 5.74
CA LEU A 165 11.15 23.24 5.46
C LEU A 165 11.43 24.09 6.72
N ILE A 166 11.07 23.59 7.89
CA ILE A 166 11.40 24.20 9.19
C ILE A 166 12.68 23.62 9.81
N PHE A 167 13.50 22.92 9.00
CA PHE A 167 14.77 22.31 9.41
C PHE A 167 14.67 21.38 10.62
N TRP A 168 13.51 20.75 10.82
CA TRP A 168 13.24 19.92 12.00
C TRP A 168 13.47 20.63 13.34
N ASP A 169 13.11 21.91 13.45
CA ASP A 169 13.12 22.60 14.75
C ASP A 169 12.16 21.89 15.72
N MET A 170 12.73 21.24 16.73
CA MET A 170 11.99 20.46 17.71
C MET A 170 11.02 21.34 18.52
N LYS A 171 11.31 22.63 18.73
CA LYS A 171 10.38 23.51 19.47
C LYS A 171 9.06 23.67 18.73
N GLU A 172 9.15 23.93 17.42
CA GLU A 172 8.00 24.10 16.53
C GLU A 172 7.25 22.77 16.34
N ILE A 173 7.96 21.67 16.10
CA ILE A 173 7.33 20.35 15.92
C ILE A 173 6.67 19.86 17.20
N SER A 174 7.31 20.03 18.37
CA SER A 174 6.72 19.69 19.67
C SER A 174 5.53 20.58 20.01
N TRP A 175 5.53 21.85 19.58
CA TRP A 175 4.35 22.70 19.67
C TRP A 175 3.20 22.14 18.82
N ILE A 176 3.40 21.91 17.51
CA ILE A 176 2.37 21.31 16.64
C ILE A 176 1.85 19.99 17.21
N HIS A 177 2.75 19.12 17.66
CA HIS A 177 2.38 17.82 18.20
C HIS A 177 1.42 17.99 19.37
N ARG A 178 1.73 18.85 20.34
CA ARG A 178 0.83 19.16 21.46
C ARG A 178 -0.48 19.79 21.00
N THR A 179 -0.40 20.73 20.06
CA THR A 179 -1.55 21.45 19.54
C THR A 179 -2.55 20.51 18.86
N ILE A 180 -2.09 19.60 18.00
CA ILE A 180 -2.95 18.62 17.33
C ILE A 180 -3.59 17.68 18.36
N LEU A 181 -2.80 17.19 19.31
CA LEU A 181 -3.30 16.23 20.30
C LEU A 181 -4.29 16.84 21.29
N ASN A 182 -4.24 18.16 21.51
CA ASN A 182 -5.08 18.83 22.49
C ASN A 182 -6.35 19.43 21.92
N HIS A 183 -6.30 19.95 20.68
CA HIS A 183 -7.38 20.76 20.13
C HIS A 183 -8.03 20.19 18.86
N CYS A 184 -7.48 19.11 18.27
CA CYS A 184 -8.10 18.50 17.10
C CYS A 184 -9.07 17.39 17.51
N ASP A 185 -10.02 17.12 16.63
CA ASP A 185 -10.96 16.02 16.76
C ASP A 185 -10.27 14.65 16.70
N ILE A 186 -10.98 13.63 17.16
CA ILE A 186 -10.43 12.28 17.28
C ILE A 186 -10.02 11.72 15.90
N SER A 187 -10.73 12.08 14.82
CA SER A 187 -10.40 11.61 13.47
C SER A 187 -9.06 12.18 13.02
N THR A 188 -8.85 13.48 13.23
CA THR A 188 -7.60 14.15 12.84
C THR A 188 -6.44 13.68 13.68
N VAL A 189 -6.65 13.46 14.99
CA VAL A 189 -5.64 12.87 15.87
C VAL A 189 -5.30 11.45 15.42
N ALA A 190 -6.28 10.62 15.03
CA ALA A 190 -6.03 9.28 14.53
C ALA A 190 -5.20 9.28 13.24
N SER A 191 -5.57 10.13 12.26
CA SER A 191 -4.79 10.30 11.03
C SER A 191 -3.37 10.78 11.33
N TYR A 192 -3.20 11.70 12.28
CA TYR A 192 -1.88 12.18 12.68
C TYR A 192 -1.01 11.07 13.31
N VAL A 193 -1.57 10.25 14.21
CA VAL A 193 -0.85 9.13 14.82
C VAL A 193 -0.44 8.09 13.77
N ASP A 194 -1.33 7.75 12.83
CA ASP A 194 -1.03 6.89 11.68
C ASP A 194 0.16 7.41 10.85
N VAL A 195 0.17 8.72 10.58
CA VAL A 195 1.29 9.37 9.88
C VAL A 195 2.57 9.28 10.70
N LEU A 196 2.53 9.55 12.01
CA LEU A 196 3.69 9.43 12.89
C LEU A 196 4.24 8.00 12.92
N GLN A 197 3.38 6.98 12.95
CA GLN A 197 3.81 5.57 12.88
C GLN A 197 4.59 5.29 11.60
N THR A 198 4.12 5.81 10.46
CA THR A 198 4.79 5.65 9.16
C THR A 198 6.08 6.47 9.07
N LEU A 199 6.12 7.66 9.66
CA LEU A 199 7.35 8.44 9.77
C LEU A 199 8.37 7.77 10.67
N LYS A 200 7.95 7.14 11.78
CA LYS A 200 8.84 6.44 12.70
C LYS A 200 9.60 5.30 12.00
N ALA A 201 8.95 4.58 11.09
CA ALA A 201 9.61 3.56 10.27
C ALA A 201 10.70 4.13 9.35
N LYS A 202 10.56 5.38 8.91
CA LYS A 202 11.48 6.05 7.97
C LYS A 202 12.57 6.87 8.68
N ILE A 203 12.26 7.53 9.79
CA ILE A 203 13.14 8.40 10.55
C ILE A 203 12.88 8.23 12.07
N PRO A 204 13.28 7.11 12.68
CA PRO A 204 12.92 6.77 14.05
C PRO A 204 13.42 7.79 15.07
N THR A 205 14.67 8.26 14.92
CA THR A 205 15.33 9.14 15.89
C THR A 205 14.64 10.50 16.05
N LEU A 206 14.15 11.10 14.97
CA LEU A 206 13.46 12.39 15.03
C LEU A 206 12.07 12.24 15.65
N ILE A 207 11.34 11.18 15.28
CA ILE A 207 10.01 10.94 15.83
C ILE A 207 10.10 10.57 17.32
N GLU A 208 11.10 9.82 17.73
CA GLU A 208 11.34 9.53 19.15
C GLU A 208 11.59 10.80 19.97
N ARG A 209 12.33 11.78 19.43
CA ARG A 209 12.50 13.08 20.09
C ARG A 209 11.19 13.86 20.24
N VAL A 210 10.35 13.84 19.20
CA VAL A 210 9.02 14.47 19.26
C VAL A 210 8.15 13.78 20.32
N LEU A 211 8.14 12.45 20.37
CA LEU A 211 7.39 11.70 21.39
C LEU A 211 7.93 11.95 22.80
N GLN A 212 9.25 12.02 22.97
CA GLN A 212 9.89 12.33 24.26
C GLN A 212 9.56 13.74 24.75
N SER A 213 9.34 14.70 23.86
CA SER A 213 8.95 16.06 24.24
C SER A 213 7.58 16.16 24.92
N TYR A 214 6.77 15.10 24.80
CA TYR A 214 5.45 14.99 25.41
C TYR A 214 5.31 13.75 26.29
N ALA A 215 6.43 13.09 26.62
CA ALA A 215 6.46 11.95 27.53
C ALA A 215 6.14 12.38 28.97
N GLY A 216 5.41 11.53 29.70
CA GLY A 216 4.97 11.80 31.08
C GLY A 216 3.65 12.56 31.18
N ALA A 217 3.11 13.06 30.07
CA ALA A 217 1.70 13.46 30.00
C ALA A 217 0.84 12.21 29.73
N PRO A 218 -0.33 12.04 30.38
CA PRO A 218 -1.20 10.86 30.17
C PRO A 218 -1.55 10.63 28.69
N VAL A 219 -1.81 11.71 27.96
CA VAL A 219 -2.10 11.71 26.52
C VAL A 219 -0.88 11.25 25.72
N GLY A 220 0.32 11.73 26.06
CA GLY A 220 1.57 11.35 25.41
C GLY A 220 1.90 9.87 25.60
N ASP A 221 1.74 9.35 26.81
CA ASP A 221 2.00 7.94 27.12
C ASP A 221 1.02 7.00 26.41
N ALA A 222 -0.25 7.39 26.31
CA ALA A 222 -1.26 6.67 25.53
C ALA A 222 -0.87 6.59 24.04
N ILE A 223 -0.33 7.68 23.47
CA ILE A 223 0.12 7.71 22.08
C ILE A 223 1.37 6.85 21.90
N ILE A 224 2.35 6.95 22.80
CA ILE A 224 3.54 6.09 22.76
C ILE A 224 3.15 4.61 22.77
N GLN A 225 2.09 4.24 23.50
CA GLN A 225 1.54 2.88 23.47
C GLN A 225 0.90 2.54 22.11
N LEU A 226 0.10 3.44 21.52
CA LEU A 226 -0.48 3.27 20.18
C LEU A 226 0.60 3.13 19.10
N MET A 227 1.71 3.86 19.22
CA MET A 227 2.84 3.81 18.30
C MET A 227 3.55 2.44 18.25
N LYS A 228 3.32 1.55 19.22
CA LYS A 228 3.89 0.19 19.23
C LYS A 228 3.16 -0.78 18.30
N LYS A 229 1.94 -0.43 17.86
CA LYS A 229 1.10 -1.27 17.00
C LYS A 229 0.83 -0.57 15.66
N PRO A 230 1.81 -0.50 14.75
CA PRO A 230 1.57 -0.01 13.41
C PRO A 230 0.69 -0.98 12.64
N TRP A 231 -0.23 -0.46 11.82
CA TRP A 231 -1.02 -1.28 10.91
C TRP A 231 -0.37 -1.32 9.51
N ASP A 232 -0.30 -2.51 8.93
CA ASP A 232 0.16 -2.75 7.56
C ASP A 232 -0.77 -3.78 6.90
N PRO A 233 -1.42 -3.45 5.77
CA PRO A 233 -2.33 -4.38 5.10
C PRO A 233 -1.64 -5.59 4.48
N ILE A 234 -0.33 -5.54 4.24
CA ILE A 234 0.43 -6.60 3.54
C ILE A 234 1.02 -7.60 4.53
N GLN A 235 1.42 -7.16 5.73
CA GLN A 235 1.98 -8.03 6.78
C GLN A 235 1.14 -9.30 7.10
N PRO A 236 -0.19 -9.22 7.34
CA PRO A 236 -0.98 -10.41 7.65
C PRO A 236 -1.03 -11.39 6.46
N VAL A 237 -1.00 -10.87 5.23
CA VAL A 237 -0.98 -11.64 3.99
C VAL A 237 0.36 -12.37 3.83
N LEU A 238 1.48 -11.69 4.09
CA LEU A 238 2.81 -12.32 4.05
C LEU A 238 3.00 -13.37 5.13
N ASN A 239 2.51 -13.12 6.35
CA ASN A 239 2.63 -14.07 7.46
C ASN A 239 1.86 -15.37 7.22
N GLN A 240 0.76 -15.32 6.47
CA GLN A 240 -0.01 -16.50 6.07
C GLN A 240 0.67 -17.27 4.92
N ASN A 241 1.45 -16.59 4.08
CA ASN A 241 2.09 -17.16 2.89
C ASN A 241 3.61 -17.02 2.97
N LYS A 242 4.19 -17.54 4.06
CA LYS A 242 5.65 -17.62 4.16
C LYS A 242 6.14 -18.45 2.99
N PRO A 243 7.06 -17.94 2.15
CA PRO A 243 7.65 -18.75 1.11
C PRO A 243 8.36 -19.93 1.79
N VAL A 244 7.99 -21.15 1.40
CA VAL A 244 8.71 -22.34 1.81
C VAL A 244 10.09 -22.26 1.16
N SER A 245 11.12 -21.99 1.96
CA SER A 245 12.51 -22.02 1.52
C SER A 245 12.86 -23.45 1.11
N TYR A 246 12.74 -23.79 -0.17
CA TYR A 246 13.38 -24.99 -0.72
C TYR A 246 14.89 -24.74 -0.83
N PHE A 247 15.58 -24.65 0.31
CA PHE A 247 17.04 -24.75 0.40
C PHE A 247 17.37 -26.13 0.97
N ASN A 248 17.35 -27.14 0.09
CA ASN A 248 18.07 -28.40 0.26
C ASN A 248 18.57 -28.83 -1.11
N PHE A 249 19.53 -28.09 -1.67
CA PHE A 249 20.46 -28.67 -2.62
C PHE A 249 21.50 -29.44 -1.80
N THR A 250 21.25 -30.73 -1.59
CA THR A 250 22.31 -31.68 -1.27
C THR A 250 23.30 -31.66 -2.43
N PHE A 251 24.44 -31.00 -2.23
CA PHE A 251 25.62 -31.20 -3.05
C PHE A 251 26.10 -32.63 -2.79
N GLN A 252 25.61 -33.58 -3.58
CA GLN A 252 26.19 -34.90 -3.66
C GLN A 252 27.42 -34.76 -4.55
N SER A 253 28.56 -34.46 -3.93
CA SER A 253 29.86 -34.46 -4.59
C SER A 253 30.14 -35.86 -5.11
N PHE A 254 30.25 -35.99 -6.43
CA PHE A 254 30.96 -37.08 -7.07
C PHE A 254 32.45 -36.94 -6.72
N CYS A 255 32.97 -37.93 -5.99
CA CYS A 255 34.33 -38.46 -6.09
C CYS A 255 34.22 -39.97 -5.91
#